data_AF-A0A2V7KK88-F1
#
_entry.id   AF-A0A2V7KK88-F1
#
_cell.length_a   1.000
_cell.length_b   1.000
_cell.length_c   1.000
_cell.angle_alpha   90.00
_cell.angle_beta   90.00
_cell.angle_gamma   90.00
#
_symmetry.space_group_name_H-M   'P 1'
#
loop_
_entity.id
_entity.type
_entity.pdbx_description
1 polymer ?
#
loop_
_entity_poly.entity_id
_entity_poly.type
_entity_poly.pdbx_seq_one_letter_code
_entity_poly.pdbx_strand_id
1 'polypeptide(L)'
;MIAAVLLAAEPPNRLTAQDSQFGIKGLGTPGRWESVRARSTGGAFAPFDAFSPLTDASLADASRMSASIAGGTSWRTIEPTGAAQASLRATRFPALVIAGPLTRRIVMGGGFATYLDRTFGVMIHDTINLRGVQEPITDEITSDGAVSDLRLAAAARLHRRIALGFGFHMLTGSSRVIATRTFADSTNYRTSTARDEVAYSGTGGSASLLLDVTRDVRLAGWLRSDSRLRADIGGRQVAENNLPLTYGAGLQWRAGTQAAFAGTVMWRNWRA
;
A
#
# COMPACT_ATOMS: atom_id res chain seq x y z
N MET A 1 -43.56 1.61 -13.57
CA MET A 1 -42.57 1.81 -12.49
C MET A 1 -42.17 0.46 -11.98
N ILE A 2 -40.95 0.00 -12.31
CA ILE A 2 -40.41 -1.28 -11.81
C ILE A 2 -39.26 -0.93 -10.88
N ALA A 3 -39.48 -1.17 -9.59
CA ALA A 3 -38.46 -1.05 -8.56
C ALA A 3 -37.50 -2.24 -8.69
N ALA A 4 -36.28 -1.99 -9.19
CA ALA A 4 -35.22 -2.97 -9.17
C ALA A 4 -34.56 -2.96 -7.77
N VAL A 5 -34.99 -3.89 -6.93
CA VAL A 5 -34.27 -4.28 -5.72
C VAL A 5 -33.04 -5.05 -6.17
N LEU A 6 -31.89 -4.37 -6.30
CA LEU A 6 -30.61 -5.04 -6.40
C LEU A 6 -30.15 -5.40 -4.99
N LEU A 7 -30.38 -6.66 -4.63
CA LEU A 7 -29.74 -7.34 -3.52
C LEU A 7 -28.23 -7.15 -3.63
N ALA A 8 -27.67 -6.31 -2.76
CA ALA A 8 -26.26 -6.38 -2.42
C ALA A 8 -26.04 -7.73 -1.72
N ALA A 9 -25.78 -8.77 -2.51
CA ALA A 9 -25.17 -9.99 -2.00
C ALA A 9 -23.73 -9.63 -1.64
N GLU A 10 -23.53 -9.04 -0.47
CA GLU A 10 -22.23 -9.10 0.19
C GLU A 10 -22.00 -10.57 0.52
N PRO A 11 -20.99 -11.25 -0.06
CA PRO A 11 -20.52 -12.47 0.58
C PRO A 11 -20.01 -12.06 1.97
N PRO A 12 -20.60 -12.56 3.06
CA PRO A 12 -20.06 -12.30 4.38
C PRO A 12 -18.65 -12.91 4.40
N ASN A 13 -17.66 -12.12 4.79
CA ASN A 13 -16.28 -12.55 5.05
C ASN A 13 -15.47 -12.98 3.81
N ARG A 14 -15.09 -12.03 2.97
CA ARG A 14 -13.81 -12.13 2.23
C ARG A 14 -12.75 -11.23 2.86
N LEU A 15 -12.07 -11.81 3.86
CA LEU A 15 -10.61 -11.77 4.01
C LEU A 15 -9.92 -10.40 3.78
N THR A 16 -10.11 -9.44 4.67
CA THR A 16 -9.13 -8.34 4.85
C THR A 16 -8.02 -8.71 5.85
N ALA A 17 -8.00 -9.93 6.37
CA ALA A 17 -6.95 -10.43 7.26
C ALA A 17 -5.65 -10.86 6.54
N GLN A 18 -5.34 -10.28 5.37
CA GLN A 18 -4.06 -10.53 4.67
C GLN A 18 -2.90 -9.66 5.19
N ASP A 19 -3.17 -8.68 6.08
CA ASP A 19 -2.10 -7.92 6.75
C ASP A 19 -1.16 -8.82 7.58
N SER A 20 -1.63 -10.00 8.00
CA SER A 20 -0.90 -10.93 8.85
C SER A 20 0.35 -11.52 8.18
N GLN A 21 0.28 -11.96 6.92
CA GLN A 21 1.45 -12.59 6.27
C GLN A 21 2.59 -11.60 5.98
N PHE A 22 2.26 -10.33 5.69
CA PHE A 22 3.28 -9.30 5.48
C PHE A 22 3.91 -8.80 6.78
N GLY A 23 3.13 -8.77 7.87
CA GLY A 23 3.64 -8.59 9.23
C GLY A 23 4.59 -9.73 9.63
N ILE A 24 4.21 -10.99 9.36
CA ILE A 24 4.98 -12.19 9.73
C ILE A 24 6.32 -12.27 8.99
N LYS A 25 6.39 -11.89 7.69
CA LYS A 25 7.66 -11.80 6.96
C LYS A 25 8.46 -10.52 7.24
N GLY A 26 7.97 -9.66 8.13
CA GLY A 26 8.62 -8.39 8.47
C GLY A 26 8.63 -7.36 7.33
N LEU A 27 7.80 -7.50 6.29
CA LEU A 27 7.74 -6.54 5.18
C LEU A 27 6.89 -5.31 5.50
N GLY A 28 5.98 -5.40 6.48
CA GLY A 28 5.03 -4.34 6.82
C GLY A 28 3.72 -4.44 6.03
N THR A 29 2.70 -3.68 6.41
CA THR A 29 1.37 -3.78 5.78
C THR A 29 1.35 -3.05 4.43
N PRO A 30 0.86 -3.65 3.33
CA PRO A 30 0.78 -3.00 2.04
C PRO A 30 -0.04 -1.71 2.07
N GLY A 31 0.50 -0.65 1.47
CA GLY A 31 -0.22 0.59 1.27
C GLY A 31 -1.30 0.48 0.20
N ARG A 32 -2.20 1.46 0.19
CA ARG A 32 -3.28 1.59 -0.79
C ARG A 32 -2.95 2.69 -1.80
N TRP A 33 -2.85 2.31 -3.08
CA TRP A 33 -2.59 3.21 -4.20
C TRP A 33 -3.86 3.89 -4.71
N GLU A 34 -4.59 4.53 -3.80
CA GLU A 34 -5.93 5.05 -4.07
C GLU A 34 -6.00 6.51 -3.65
N SER A 35 -6.60 7.34 -4.51
CA SER A 35 -6.99 8.71 -4.18
C SER A 35 -8.05 8.74 -3.07
N VAL A 36 -8.29 9.92 -2.49
CA VAL A 36 -9.38 10.12 -1.52
C VAL A 36 -10.74 9.70 -2.11
N ARG A 37 -11.00 10.08 -3.37
CA ARG A 37 -12.24 9.73 -4.09
C ARG A 37 -12.39 8.23 -4.30
N ALA A 38 -11.31 7.55 -4.69
CA ALA A 38 -11.35 6.10 -4.85
C ALA A 38 -11.60 5.40 -3.50
N ARG A 39 -10.91 5.83 -2.45
CA ARG A 39 -11.07 5.28 -1.09
C ARG A 39 -12.49 5.43 -0.55
N SER A 40 -13.15 6.56 -0.79
CA SER A 40 -14.55 6.77 -0.36
C SER A 40 -15.56 5.86 -1.06
N THR A 41 -15.14 5.19 -2.14
CA THR A 41 -15.95 4.22 -2.90
C THR A 41 -15.45 2.78 -2.75
N GLY A 42 -14.68 2.50 -1.69
CA GLY A 42 -14.11 1.17 -1.46
C GLY A 42 -13.03 0.76 -2.47
N GLY A 43 -12.42 1.73 -3.17
CA GLY A 43 -11.37 1.49 -4.17
C GLY A 43 -11.89 1.21 -5.58
N ALA A 44 -13.21 1.06 -5.77
CA ALA A 44 -13.79 0.64 -7.05
C ALA A 44 -13.44 1.57 -8.23
N PHE A 45 -13.34 2.87 -7.97
CA PHE A 45 -13.03 3.88 -9.00
C PHE A 45 -11.53 4.15 -9.18
N ALA A 46 -10.65 3.49 -8.42
CA ALA A 46 -9.21 3.73 -8.48
C ALA A 46 -8.60 3.64 -9.90
N PRO A 47 -9.00 2.70 -10.79
CA PRO A 47 -8.43 2.62 -12.13
C PRO A 47 -8.84 3.77 -13.07
N PHE A 48 -9.88 4.51 -12.71
CA PHE A 48 -10.52 5.54 -13.55
C PHE A 48 -10.28 6.96 -13.01
N ASP A 49 -9.46 7.08 -11.97
CA ASP A 49 -9.13 8.34 -11.33
C ASP A 49 -7.69 8.73 -11.65
N ALA A 50 -7.50 9.90 -12.27
CA ALA A 50 -6.18 10.43 -12.62
C ALA A 50 -5.27 10.67 -11.41
N PHE A 51 -5.85 10.88 -10.22
CA PHE A 51 -5.09 11.11 -8.98
C PHE A 51 -4.91 9.84 -8.14
N SER A 52 -5.39 8.71 -8.64
CA SER A 52 -5.14 7.40 -8.04
C SER A 52 -3.87 6.81 -8.64
N PRO A 53 -2.84 6.51 -7.83
CA PRO A 53 -1.59 5.96 -8.36
C PRO A 53 -1.67 4.50 -8.82
N LEU A 54 -2.85 3.87 -8.77
CA LEU A 54 -3.08 2.50 -9.25
C LEU A 54 -2.89 2.34 -10.76
N THR A 55 -3.32 3.33 -11.57
CA THR A 55 -3.24 3.28 -13.03
C THR A 55 -2.65 4.56 -13.60
N ASP A 56 -1.95 4.43 -14.71
CA ASP A 56 -1.31 5.55 -15.41
C ASP A 56 -2.19 6.10 -16.53
N ALA A 57 -2.94 5.25 -17.23
CA ALA A 57 -3.77 5.65 -18.37
C ALA A 57 -4.87 6.66 -17.99
N SER A 58 -5.34 6.64 -16.73
CA SER A 58 -6.28 7.65 -16.21
C SER A 58 -5.70 9.05 -16.16
N LEU A 59 -4.37 9.20 -16.14
CA LEU A 59 -3.72 10.51 -16.26
C LEU A 59 -4.13 11.21 -17.55
N ALA A 60 -4.43 10.48 -18.64
CA ALA A 60 -4.86 11.09 -19.90
C ALA A 60 -6.16 11.93 -19.78
N ASP A 61 -6.91 11.78 -18.68
CA ASP A 61 -8.11 12.57 -18.39
C ASP A 61 -7.83 13.84 -17.56
N ALA A 62 -6.60 14.03 -17.07
CA ALA A 62 -6.20 15.27 -16.39
C ALA A 62 -6.03 16.41 -17.41
N SER A 63 -7.03 17.29 -17.46
CA SER A 63 -7.08 18.40 -18.41
C SER A 63 -6.28 19.64 -18.00
N ARG A 64 -5.88 19.73 -16.73
CA ARG A 64 -5.16 20.87 -16.15
C ARG A 64 -4.20 20.41 -15.08
N MET A 65 -3.12 21.18 -14.89
CA MET A 65 -2.19 20.96 -13.78
C MET A 65 -2.95 21.02 -12.46
N SER A 66 -2.87 19.95 -11.69
CA SER A 66 -3.60 19.77 -10.43
C SER A 66 -2.78 18.90 -9.48
N ALA A 67 -3.05 19.05 -8.18
CA ALA A 67 -2.45 18.21 -7.15
C ALA A 67 -3.54 17.63 -6.24
N SER A 68 -3.31 16.42 -5.75
CA SER A 68 -4.12 15.76 -4.73
C SER A 68 -3.22 15.23 -3.64
N ILE A 69 -3.59 15.48 -2.39
CA ILE A 69 -2.93 14.91 -1.21
C ILE A 69 -3.96 14.11 -0.43
N ALA A 70 -3.54 12.92 0.01
CA ALA A 70 -4.32 12.09 0.92
C ALA A 70 -3.72 12.17 2.31
N GLY A 71 -4.57 12.44 3.30
CA GLY A 71 -4.30 12.29 4.72
C GLY A 71 -5.27 11.29 5.33
N GLY A 72 -4.85 10.57 6.36
CA GLY A 72 -5.71 9.63 7.05
C GLY A 72 -5.22 9.30 8.44
N THR A 73 -6.16 9.02 9.33
CA THR A 73 -5.90 8.53 10.68
C THR A 73 -6.21 7.05 10.76
N SER A 74 -5.34 6.29 11.43
CA SER A 74 -5.54 4.89 11.72
C SER A 74 -5.74 4.72 13.22
N TRP A 75 -6.76 3.95 13.57
CA TRP A 75 -6.98 3.43 14.92
C TRP A 75 -6.90 1.91 14.79
N ARG A 76 -5.96 1.30 15.52
CA ARG A 76 -5.79 -0.14 15.55
C ARG A 76 -5.80 -0.57 17.00
N THR A 77 -6.45 -1.70 17.24
CA THR A 77 -6.41 -2.36 18.54
C THR A 77 -5.68 -3.68 18.32
N ILE A 78 -4.65 -3.92 19.13
CA ILE A 78 -3.92 -5.17 19.14
C ILE A 78 -4.24 -5.87 20.45
N GLU A 79 -4.66 -7.12 20.35
CA GLU A 79 -4.80 -8.03 21.48
C GLU A 79 -3.72 -9.09 21.36
N PRO A 80 -2.55 -8.87 21.99
CA PRO A 80 -1.53 -9.91 22.04
C PRO A 80 -2.07 -11.06 22.88
N THR A 81 -1.86 -12.29 22.44
CA THR A 81 -2.26 -13.49 23.19
C THR A 81 -1.68 -13.45 24.61
N GLY A 82 -2.55 -13.29 25.61
CA GLY A 82 -2.19 -13.29 27.03
C GLY A 82 -1.75 -11.95 27.62
N ALA A 83 -1.85 -10.83 26.89
CA ALA A 83 -1.45 -9.50 27.37
C ALA A 83 -2.59 -8.47 27.30
N ALA A 84 -2.36 -7.30 27.91
CA ALA A 84 -3.27 -6.18 27.87
C ALA A 84 -3.46 -5.65 26.43
N GLN A 85 -4.70 -5.28 26.11
CA GLN A 85 -5.08 -4.69 24.83
C GLN A 85 -4.31 -3.37 24.61
N ALA A 86 -3.62 -3.26 23.47
CA ALA A 86 -2.90 -2.05 23.08
C ALA A 86 -3.71 -1.28 22.03
N SER A 87 -3.91 0.03 22.25
CA SER A 87 -4.52 0.93 21.27
C SER A 87 -3.44 1.75 20.57
N LEU A 88 -3.44 1.70 19.24
CA LEU A 88 -2.52 2.42 18.39
C LEU A 88 -3.29 3.47 17.60
N ARG A 89 -2.79 4.71 17.64
CA ARG A 89 -3.33 5.81 16.85
C ARG A 89 -2.20 6.44 16.04
N ALA A 90 -2.41 6.57 14.74
CA ALA A 90 -1.44 7.19 13.84
C ALA A 90 -2.12 8.15 12.87
N THR A 91 -1.50 9.28 12.59
CA THR A 91 -1.88 10.18 11.48
C THR A 91 -0.86 10.02 10.37
N ARG A 92 -1.31 9.87 9.14
CA ARG A 92 -0.47 9.53 7.98
C ARG A 92 -0.86 10.36 6.77
N PHE A 93 0.11 10.60 5.90
CA PHE A 93 -0.08 11.25 4.60
C PHE A 93 0.30 10.26 3.50
N PRO A 94 -0.58 9.28 3.20
CA PRO A 94 -0.19 8.10 2.42
C PRO A 94 0.01 8.35 0.94
N ALA A 95 -0.37 9.52 0.39
CA ALA A 95 -0.14 9.82 -1.01
C ALA A 95 -0.15 11.32 -1.33
N LEU A 96 0.66 11.70 -2.31
CA LEU A 96 0.58 12.95 -3.03
C LEU A 96 0.72 12.64 -4.52
N VAL A 97 -0.14 13.23 -5.34
CA VAL A 97 -0.09 13.10 -6.80
C VAL A 97 -0.24 14.48 -7.42
N ILE A 98 0.68 14.84 -8.30
CA ILE A 98 0.60 16.02 -9.16
C ILE A 98 0.48 15.51 -10.60
N ALA A 99 -0.46 16.05 -11.37
CA ALA A 99 -0.67 15.66 -12.75
C ALA A 99 -1.14 16.83 -13.60
N GLY A 100 -0.73 16.85 -14.87
CA GLY A 100 -1.13 17.87 -15.81
C GLY A 100 -0.62 17.62 -17.23
N PRO A 101 -1.22 18.30 -18.22
CA PRO A 101 -0.77 18.18 -19.61
C PRO A 101 0.66 18.72 -19.75
N LEU A 102 1.56 17.91 -20.30
CA LEU A 102 2.87 18.37 -20.76
C LEU A 102 2.77 18.93 -22.18
N THR A 103 2.01 18.24 -23.03
CA THR A 103 1.73 18.65 -24.40
C THR A 103 0.24 18.50 -24.69
N ARG A 104 -0.19 18.82 -25.92
CA ARG A 104 -1.58 18.59 -26.36
C ARG A 104 -1.98 17.10 -26.38
N ARG A 105 -1.02 16.16 -26.35
CA ARG A 105 -1.27 14.72 -26.47
C ARG A 105 -0.77 13.89 -25.30
N ILE A 106 0.16 14.45 -24.51
CA ILE A 106 0.84 13.75 -23.42
C ILE A 106 0.51 14.48 -22.12
N VAL A 107 -0.01 13.72 -21.17
CA VAL A 107 -0.15 14.11 -19.78
C VAL A 107 0.95 13.42 -18.99
N MET A 108 1.56 14.15 -18.06
CA MET A 108 2.46 13.56 -17.08
C MET A 108 1.87 13.68 -15.69
N GLY A 109 2.24 12.76 -14.83
CA GLY A 109 1.95 12.83 -13.42
C GLY A 109 3.03 12.15 -12.61
N GLY A 110 3.11 12.51 -11.34
CA GLY A 110 4.06 11.93 -10.43
C GLY A 110 3.76 12.30 -9.00
N GLY A 111 4.55 11.74 -8.09
CA GLY A 111 4.38 11.96 -6.67
C GLY A 111 4.77 10.71 -5.90
N PHE A 112 4.15 10.50 -4.75
CA PHE A 112 4.46 9.36 -3.91
C PHE A 112 3.22 8.70 -3.34
N ALA A 113 3.34 7.42 -3.02
CA ALA A 113 2.37 6.69 -2.23
C ALA A 113 3.07 5.75 -1.25
N THR A 114 2.48 5.47 -0.09
CA THR A 114 2.99 4.40 0.79
C THR A 114 2.90 3.06 0.07
N TYR A 115 4.02 2.35 -0.02
CA TYR A 115 4.10 1.00 -0.58
C TYR A 115 3.97 -0.06 0.52
N LEU A 116 4.77 0.06 1.58
CA LEU A 116 4.69 -0.78 2.78
C LEU A 116 4.75 0.11 4.03
N ASP A 117 3.84 -0.11 4.96
CA ASP A 117 3.85 0.51 6.29
C ASP A 117 4.57 -0.44 7.27
N ARG A 118 5.70 0.01 7.82
CA ARG A 118 6.58 -0.76 8.71
C ARG A 118 6.40 -0.35 10.17
N THR A 119 5.31 0.33 10.53
CA THR A 119 5.01 0.64 11.93
C THR A 119 4.30 -0.52 12.61
N PHE A 120 4.98 -1.20 13.53
CA PHE A 120 4.43 -2.29 14.34
C PHE A 120 5.12 -2.40 15.71
N GLY A 121 4.48 -3.11 16.64
CA GLY A 121 5.07 -3.55 17.90
C GLY A 121 4.68 -5.00 18.16
N VAL A 122 5.65 -5.82 18.53
CA VAL A 122 5.46 -7.22 18.91
C VAL A 122 6.06 -7.41 20.30
N MET A 123 5.28 -7.97 21.22
CA MET A 123 5.74 -8.37 22.55
C MET A 123 5.71 -9.89 22.65
N ILE A 124 6.81 -10.47 23.10
CA ILE A 124 7.01 -11.91 23.26
C ILE A 124 7.37 -12.16 24.70
N HIS A 125 6.61 -13.03 25.36
CA HIS A 125 6.95 -13.54 26.68
C HIS A 125 7.57 -14.92 26.51
N ASP A 126 8.75 -15.11 27.09
CA ASP A 126 9.48 -16.37 26.99
C ASP A 126 10.29 -16.62 28.27
N THR A 127 10.93 -17.78 28.37
CA THR A 127 11.91 -18.10 29.40
C THR A 127 13.22 -18.45 28.74
N ILE A 128 14.33 -17.92 29.26
CA ILE A 128 15.67 -18.29 28.80
C ILE A 128 16.47 -18.90 29.94
N ASN A 129 17.27 -19.92 29.61
CA ASN A 129 18.17 -20.50 30.59
C ASN A 129 19.41 -19.61 30.75
N LEU A 130 19.55 -19.00 31.93
CA LEU A 130 20.75 -18.28 32.34
C LEU A 130 21.41 -19.02 33.50
N ARG A 131 22.63 -19.50 33.26
CA ARG A 131 23.45 -20.18 34.29
C ARG A 131 22.76 -21.39 34.94
N GLY A 132 21.92 -22.11 34.18
CA GLY A 132 21.19 -23.29 34.67
C GLY A 132 19.82 -22.99 35.28
N VAL A 133 19.42 -21.71 35.38
CA VAL A 133 18.12 -21.28 35.91
C VAL A 133 17.27 -20.73 34.77
N GLN A 134 15.99 -21.11 34.72
CA GLN A 134 15.05 -20.53 33.75
C GLN A 134 14.60 -19.16 34.22
N GLU A 135 14.92 -18.14 33.44
CA GLU A 135 14.60 -16.74 33.72
C GLU A 135 13.51 -16.26 32.78
N PRO A 136 12.37 -15.79 33.31
CA PRO A 136 11.33 -15.17 32.50
C PRO A 136 11.83 -13.86 31.88
N ILE A 137 11.60 -13.72 30.57
CA ILE A 137 11.92 -12.53 29.80
C ILE A 137 10.69 -12.01 29.07
N THR A 138 10.69 -10.71 28.83
CA THR A 138 9.78 -10.06 27.90
C THR A 138 10.58 -9.32 26.85
N ASP A 139 10.45 -9.75 25.61
CA ASP A 139 11.04 -9.13 24.44
C ASP A 139 10.01 -8.24 23.76
N GLU A 140 10.34 -6.98 23.58
CA GLU A 140 9.55 -6.01 22.82
C GLU A 140 10.33 -5.61 21.58
N ILE A 141 9.77 -5.87 20.40
CA ILE A 141 10.31 -5.46 19.11
C ILE A 141 9.35 -4.44 18.51
N THR A 142 9.79 -3.20 18.43
CA THR A 142 9.08 -2.13 17.74
C THR A 142 9.78 -1.77 16.45
N SER A 143 9.00 -1.38 15.46
CA SER A 143 9.48 -0.84 14.21
C SER A 143 8.66 0.40 13.88
N ASP A 144 9.32 1.45 13.42
CA ASP A 144 8.66 2.65 12.91
C ASP A 144 9.29 3.10 11.60
N GLY A 145 8.46 3.27 10.57
CA GLY A 145 8.90 3.67 9.25
C GLY A 145 8.01 3.14 8.14
N ALA A 146 8.46 3.31 6.90
CA ALA A 146 7.72 2.90 5.72
C ALA A 146 8.63 2.76 4.51
N VAL A 147 8.16 1.99 3.53
CA VAL A 147 8.63 2.05 2.14
C VAL A 147 7.62 2.89 1.36
N SER A 148 8.12 3.94 0.71
CA SER A 148 7.35 4.80 -0.19
C SER A 148 7.66 4.45 -1.63
N ASP A 149 6.64 4.51 -2.48
CA ASP A 149 6.73 4.41 -3.93
C ASP A 149 6.74 5.82 -4.52
N LEU A 150 7.88 6.24 -5.02
CA LEU A 150 8.03 7.45 -5.83
C LEU A 150 7.74 7.12 -7.28
N ARG A 151 6.69 7.73 -7.83
CA ARG A 151 6.19 7.45 -9.17
C ARG A 151 6.42 8.64 -10.10
N LEU A 152 6.85 8.34 -11.32
CA LEU A 152 6.79 9.25 -12.47
C LEU A 152 6.10 8.51 -13.63
N ALA A 153 5.06 9.11 -14.19
CA ALA A 153 4.22 8.47 -15.18
C ALA A 153 3.82 9.42 -16.30
N ALA A 154 3.56 8.84 -17.47
CA ALA A 154 3.06 9.54 -18.64
C ALA A 154 1.89 8.78 -19.24
N ALA A 155 0.93 9.50 -19.79
CA ALA A 155 -0.21 8.93 -20.48
C ALA A 155 -0.56 9.73 -21.73
N ALA A 156 -1.13 9.03 -22.70
CA ALA A 156 -1.55 9.62 -23.95
C ALA A 156 -2.87 9.00 -24.43
N ARG A 157 -3.77 9.85 -24.90
CA ARG A 157 -5.00 9.42 -25.58
C ARG A 157 -4.71 9.27 -27.07
N LEU A 158 -4.37 8.04 -27.46
CA LEU A 158 -3.98 7.71 -28.85
C LEU A 158 -5.17 7.74 -29.81
N HIS A 159 -6.36 7.43 -29.30
CA HIS A 159 -7.61 7.47 -30.05
C HIS A 159 -8.71 8.08 -29.18
N ARG A 160 -9.82 8.51 -29.77
CA ARG A 160 -10.99 9.06 -29.02
C ARG A 160 -11.51 8.13 -27.92
N ARG A 161 -11.19 6.83 -27.99
CA ARG A 161 -11.64 5.79 -27.08
C ARG A 161 -10.51 5.04 -26.35
N ILE A 162 -9.25 5.33 -26.66
CA ILE A 162 -8.11 4.55 -26.15
C ILE A 162 -7.10 5.50 -25.54
N ALA A 163 -6.79 5.28 -24.26
CA ALA A 163 -5.67 5.90 -23.59
C ALA A 163 -4.72 4.85 -23.04
N LEU A 164 -3.42 5.10 -23.19
CA LEU A 164 -2.36 4.29 -22.61
C LEU A 164 -1.61 5.11 -21.58
N GLY A 165 -1.08 4.44 -20.58
CA GLY A 165 -0.18 5.05 -19.62
C GLY A 165 0.93 4.11 -19.19
N PHE A 166 2.07 4.70 -18.86
CA PHE A 166 3.26 4.01 -18.38
C PHE A 166 3.82 4.75 -17.18
N GLY A 167 4.29 3.99 -16.19
CA GLY A 167 4.88 4.51 -14.96
C GLY A 167 6.22 3.88 -14.67
N PHE A 168 7.12 4.70 -14.12
CA PHE A 168 8.35 4.27 -13.47
C PHE A 168 8.22 4.51 -11.97
N HIS A 169 8.73 3.56 -11.19
CA HIS A 169 8.61 3.51 -9.75
C HIS A 169 9.99 3.38 -9.10
N MET A 170 10.24 4.18 -8.06
CA MET A 170 11.38 4.03 -7.17
C MET A 170 10.87 3.81 -5.75
N LEU A 171 11.17 2.64 -5.21
CA LEU A 171 10.79 2.26 -3.85
C LEU A 171 11.92 2.66 -2.92
N THR A 172 11.60 3.47 -1.91
CA THR A 172 12.60 3.97 -0.98
C THR A 172 11.98 4.27 0.38
N GLY A 173 12.78 4.18 1.43
CA GLY A 173 12.39 4.55 2.78
C GLY A 173 13.30 3.91 3.80
N SER A 174 12.98 4.07 5.07
CA SER A 174 13.67 3.38 6.15
C SER A 174 12.68 2.98 7.24
N SER A 175 13.13 2.06 8.09
CA SER A 175 12.47 1.75 9.34
C SER A 175 13.49 1.70 10.46
N ARG A 176 13.16 2.32 11.58
CA ARG A 176 13.90 2.20 12.82
C ARG A 176 13.33 1.04 13.61
N VAL A 177 14.18 0.05 13.90
CA VAL A 177 13.82 -1.12 14.70
C VAL A 177 14.47 -0.99 16.07
N ILE A 178 13.68 -1.15 17.13
CA ILE A 178 14.15 -1.17 18.51
C ILE A 178 13.71 -2.50 19.11
N ALA A 179 14.69 -3.30 19.55
CA ALA A 179 14.48 -4.54 20.26
C ALA A 179 14.91 -4.34 21.72
N THR A 180 13.98 -4.50 22.65
CA THR A 180 14.20 -4.37 24.08
C THR A 180 13.90 -5.69 24.76
N ARG A 181 14.88 -6.25 25.48
CA ARG A 181 14.69 -7.40 26.36
C ARG A 181 14.66 -6.93 27.81
N THR A 182 13.58 -7.26 28.49
CA THR A 182 13.42 -7.05 29.93
C THR A 182 13.40 -8.40 30.66
N PHE A 183 14.01 -8.44 31.84
CA PHE A 183 14.02 -9.61 32.71
C PHE A 183 13.03 -9.38 33.85
N ALA A 184 12.27 -10.41 34.22
CA ALA A 184 11.40 -10.32 35.39
C ALA A 184 12.21 -10.04 36.67
N ASP A 185 13.38 -10.66 36.80
CA ASP A 185 14.37 -10.33 37.81
C ASP A 185 15.24 -9.15 37.36
N SER A 186 14.74 -7.94 37.60
CA SER A 186 15.45 -6.68 37.35
C SER A 186 16.53 -6.34 38.37
N THR A 187 16.69 -7.15 39.43
CA THR A 187 17.72 -6.94 40.46
C THR A 187 19.03 -7.58 40.02
N ASN A 188 18.97 -8.78 39.45
CA ASN A 188 20.16 -9.52 39.01
C ASN A 188 20.48 -9.32 37.52
N TYR A 189 19.50 -8.95 36.70
CA TYR A 189 19.69 -8.77 35.26
C TYR A 189 19.28 -7.39 34.79
N ARG A 190 20.04 -6.84 33.84
CA ARG A 190 19.78 -5.53 33.24
C ARG A 190 18.99 -5.67 31.95
N THR A 191 18.08 -4.73 31.72
CA THR A 191 17.43 -4.53 30.42
C THR A 191 18.47 -4.35 29.32
N SER A 192 18.28 -5.04 28.20
CA SER A 192 19.10 -4.91 27.00
C SER A 192 18.28 -4.24 25.91
N THR A 193 18.86 -3.25 25.23
CA THR A 193 18.22 -2.56 24.10
C THR A 193 19.16 -2.50 22.93
N ALA A 194 18.69 -2.96 21.77
CA ALA A 194 19.36 -2.82 20.49
C ALA A 194 18.52 -1.93 19.58
N ARG A 195 19.19 -1.08 18.78
CA ARG A 195 18.53 -0.17 17.84
C ARG A 195 19.28 -0.18 16.53
N ASP A 196 18.52 -0.43 15.46
CA ASP A 196 19.02 -0.43 14.10
C ASP A 196 18.12 0.43 13.20
N GLU A 197 18.71 0.93 12.12
CA GLU A 197 17.97 1.55 11.02
C GLU A 197 18.18 0.71 9.76
N VAL A 198 17.07 0.27 9.19
CA VAL A 198 17.04 -0.52 7.97
C VAL A 198 16.59 0.39 6.83
N ALA A 199 17.47 0.63 5.87
CA ALA A 199 17.17 1.37 4.66
C ALA A 199 16.62 0.42 3.58
N TYR A 200 15.65 0.90 2.81
CA TYR A 200 15.01 0.12 1.75
C TYR A 200 15.22 0.76 0.39
N SER A 201 15.48 -0.08 -0.61
CA SER A 201 15.55 0.34 -2.01
C SER A 201 14.95 -0.71 -2.95
N GLY A 202 14.32 -0.22 -4.02
CA GLY A 202 13.76 -1.02 -5.09
C GLY A 202 13.31 -0.14 -6.24
N THR A 203 12.93 -0.76 -7.36
CA THR A 203 12.41 -0.06 -8.55
C THR A 203 11.24 -0.83 -9.13
N GLY A 204 10.49 -0.23 -10.05
CA GLY A 204 9.39 -0.91 -10.72
C GLY A 204 8.92 -0.18 -11.95
N GLY A 205 8.07 -0.87 -12.71
CA GLY A 205 7.42 -0.32 -13.90
C GLY A 205 5.96 -0.73 -13.97
N SER A 206 5.14 0.15 -14.52
CA SER A 206 3.72 -0.09 -14.74
C SER A 206 3.28 0.28 -16.16
N ALA A 207 2.26 -0.41 -16.62
CA ALA A 207 1.57 -0.12 -17.87
C ALA A 207 0.07 -0.27 -17.67
N SER A 208 -0.71 0.56 -18.34
CA SER A 208 -2.17 0.54 -18.23
C SER A 208 -2.86 1.03 -19.50
N LEU A 209 -4.12 0.61 -19.63
CA LEU A 209 -5.01 0.90 -20.75
C LEU A 209 -6.36 1.35 -20.20
N LEU A 210 -6.91 2.40 -20.80
CA LEU A 210 -8.33 2.74 -20.70
C LEU A 210 -8.99 2.60 -22.07
N LEU A 211 -10.14 1.93 -22.07
CA LEU A 211 -10.98 1.74 -23.25
C LEU A 211 -12.39 2.26 -22.99
N ASP A 212 -12.77 3.31 -23.70
CA ASP A 212 -14.14 3.80 -23.76
C ASP A 212 -14.93 2.94 -24.76
N VAL A 213 -15.60 1.89 -24.26
CA VAL A 213 -16.39 0.96 -25.09
C VAL A 213 -17.58 1.71 -25.70
N THR A 214 -18.28 2.46 -24.84
CA THR A 214 -19.35 3.40 -25.21
C THR A 214 -19.09 4.75 -24.55
N ARG A 215 -20.05 5.69 -24.63
CA ARG A 215 -19.95 6.96 -23.88
C ARG A 215 -20.15 6.77 -22.38
N ASP A 216 -20.77 5.67 -21.99
CA ASP A 216 -21.18 5.40 -20.61
C ASP A 216 -20.43 4.22 -20.00
N VAL A 217 -19.78 3.38 -20.80
CA VAL A 217 -19.04 2.20 -20.36
C VAL A 217 -17.56 2.35 -20.66
N ARG A 218 -16.75 2.23 -19.62
CA ARG A 218 -15.29 2.30 -19.68
C ARG A 218 -14.67 1.09 -19.01
N LEU A 219 -13.63 0.55 -19.64
CA LEU A 219 -12.82 -0.53 -19.11
C LEU A 219 -11.43 -0.02 -18.77
N ALA A 220 -10.83 -0.59 -17.73
CA ALA A 220 -9.45 -0.36 -17.36
C ALA A 220 -8.72 -1.70 -17.25
N GLY A 221 -7.46 -1.73 -17.68
CA GLY A 221 -6.54 -2.83 -17.44
C GLY A 221 -5.17 -2.30 -17.06
N TRP A 222 -4.47 -2.97 -16.14
CA TRP A 222 -3.13 -2.58 -15.73
C TRP A 222 -2.27 -3.76 -15.30
N LEU A 223 -0.97 -3.53 -15.38
CA LEU A 223 0.09 -4.42 -14.95
C LEU A 223 1.17 -3.57 -14.28
N ARG A 224 1.73 -4.08 -13.19
CA ARG A 224 2.86 -3.52 -12.47
C ARG A 224 3.80 -4.65 -12.10
N SER A 225 5.08 -4.43 -12.38
CA SER A 225 6.17 -5.32 -12.02
C SER A 225 7.18 -4.52 -11.20
N ASP A 226 7.42 -4.96 -9.98
CA ASP A 226 8.43 -4.37 -9.10
C ASP A 226 9.67 -5.29 -9.06
N SER A 227 10.83 -4.70 -8.83
CA SER A 227 12.08 -5.42 -8.59
C SER A 227 12.06 -6.06 -7.21
N ARG A 228 13.19 -6.63 -6.80
CA ARG A 228 13.37 -6.99 -5.39
C ARG A 228 13.47 -5.74 -4.52
N LEU A 229 12.99 -5.86 -3.28
CA LEU A 229 13.19 -4.89 -2.22
C LEU A 229 14.42 -5.30 -1.42
N ARG A 230 15.46 -4.45 -1.47
CA ARG A 230 16.68 -4.62 -0.69
C ARG A 230 16.54 -3.93 0.65
N ALA A 231 17.09 -4.57 1.68
CA ALA A 231 17.16 -4.04 3.03
C ALA A 231 18.63 -3.94 3.45
N ASP A 232 19.08 -2.74 3.80
CA ASP A 232 20.46 -2.41 4.13
C ASP A 232 20.56 -1.89 5.56
N ILE A 233 21.56 -2.37 6.31
CA ILE A 233 21.94 -1.84 7.64
C ILE A 233 23.39 -1.40 7.56
N GLY A 234 23.67 -0.13 7.90
CA GLY A 234 25.04 0.40 7.88
C GLY A 234 25.73 0.30 6.51
N GLY A 235 24.96 0.38 5.41
CA GLY A 235 25.46 0.26 4.04
C GLY A 235 25.72 -1.18 3.57
N ARG A 236 25.36 -2.19 4.37
CA ARG A 236 25.46 -3.60 3.99
C ARG A 236 24.08 -4.21 3.82
N GLN A 237 23.87 -4.89 2.69
CA GLN A 237 22.63 -5.64 2.45
C GLN A 237 22.48 -6.79 3.43
N VAL A 238 21.37 -6.80 4.16
CA VAL A 238 21.03 -7.81 5.16
C VAL A 238 19.87 -8.71 4.72
N ALA A 239 19.00 -8.22 3.84
CA ALA A 239 17.92 -9.01 3.26
C ALA A 239 17.52 -8.52 1.87
N GLU A 240 16.90 -9.41 1.10
CA GLU A 240 16.31 -9.10 -0.20
C GLU A 240 15.01 -9.89 -0.36
N ASN A 241 13.92 -9.22 -0.75
CA ASN A 241 12.60 -9.83 -0.89
C ASN A 241 12.02 -9.58 -2.28
N ASN A 242 11.46 -10.60 -2.92
CA ASN A 242 10.75 -10.45 -4.19
C ASN A 242 9.45 -9.66 -3.96
N LEU A 243 9.24 -8.60 -4.73
CA LEU A 243 7.99 -7.86 -4.76
C LEU A 243 7.03 -8.47 -5.79
N PRO A 244 5.72 -8.28 -5.62
CA PRO A 244 4.73 -9.01 -6.41
C PRO A 244 4.60 -8.44 -7.81
N LEU A 245 4.36 -9.34 -8.77
CA LEU A 245 3.69 -8.95 -10.00
C LEU A 245 2.22 -8.63 -9.66
N THR A 246 1.78 -7.42 -10.00
CA THR A 246 0.40 -6.96 -9.76
C THR A 246 -0.29 -6.71 -11.08
N TYR A 247 -1.51 -7.22 -11.25
CA TYR A 247 -2.34 -6.89 -12.42
C TYR A 247 -3.81 -6.83 -12.02
N GLY A 248 -4.60 -6.18 -12.85
CA GLY A 248 -6.02 -6.08 -12.59
C GLY A 248 -6.80 -5.49 -13.74
N ALA A 249 -8.11 -5.48 -13.55
CA ALA A 249 -9.06 -4.92 -14.48
C ALA A 249 -10.20 -4.24 -13.73
N GLY A 250 -10.82 -3.26 -14.38
CA GLY A 250 -11.96 -2.55 -13.86
C GLY A 250 -12.99 -2.27 -14.94
N LEU A 251 -14.25 -2.16 -14.52
CA LEU A 251 -15.35 -1.66 -15.32
C LEU A 251 -15.97 -0.46 -14.61
N GLN A 252 -16.25 0.59 -15.37
CA GLN A 252 -17.05 1.73 -14.94
C GLN A 252 -18.23 1.88 -15.87
N TRP A 253 -19.42 2.06 -15.29
CA TRP A 253 -20.65 2.36 -16.01
C TRP A 253 -21.28 3.64 -15.45
N ARG A 254 -21.64 4.57 -16.33
CA ARG A 254 -22.39 5.79 -15.99
C ARG A 254 -23.86 5.57 -16.32
N ALA A 255 -24.71 5.59 -15.30
CA ALA A 255 -26.16 5.57 -15.47
C ALA A 255 -26.66 7.02 -15.61
N GLY A 256 -26.58 7.55 -16.83
CA GLY A 256 -26.91 8.94 -17.13
C GLY A 256 -25.87 9.93 -16.58
N THR A 257 -26.33 11.09 -16.12
CA THR A 257 -25.46 12.18 -15.64
C THR A 257 -25.22 12.20 -14.14
N GLN A 258 -26.04 11.49 -13.36
CA GLN A 258 -26.08 11.60 -11.89
C GLN A 258 -25.45 10.42 -11.16
N ALA A 259 -25.43 9.23 -11.78
CA ALA A 259 -24.95 8.01 -11.13
C ALA A 259 -23.83 7.37 -11.94
N ALA A 260 -22.85 6.82 -11.23
CA ALA A 260 -21.81 5.97 -11.79
C ALA A 260 -21.57 4.79 -10.86
N PHE A 261 -21.33 3.64 -11.47
CA PHE A 261 -20.97 2.39 -10.83
C PHE A 261 -19.60 1.97 -11.32
N ALA A 262 -18.80 1.37 -10.44
CA ALA A 262 -17.55 0.77 -10.82
C ALA A 262 -17.31 -0.52 -10.05
N GLY A 263 -16.59 -1.44 -10.67
CA GLY A 263 -16.11 -2.66 -10.06
C GLY A 263 -14.68 -2.91 -10.52
N THR A 264 -13.82 -3.32 -9.59
CA THR A 264 -12.39 -3.51 -9.82
C THR A 264 -11.95 -4.82 -9.19
N VAL A 265 -11.16 -5.59 -9.93
CA VAL A 265 -10.48 -6.79 -9.44
C VAL A 265 -8.97 -6.63 -9.62
N MET A 266 -8.21 -7.05 -8.61
CA MET A 266 -6.75 -6.98 -8.61
C MET A 266 -6.18 -8.27 -8.05
N TRP A 267 -5.13 -8.76 -8.70
CA TRP A 267 -4.32 -9.88 -8.24
C TRP A 267 -2.89 -9.41 -7.96
N ARG A 268 -2.34 -9.83 -6.82
CA ARG A 268 -0.95 -9.58 -6.43
C ARG A 268 -0.26 -10.91 -6.19
N ASN A 269 0.68 -11.27 -7.04
CA ASN A 269 1.36 -12.56 -6.96
C ASN A 269 2.65 -12.45 -6.13
N TRP A 270 2.57 -12.82 -4.86
CA TRP A 270 3.69 -12.86 -3.92
C TRP A 270 4.43 -14.20 -3.92
N ARG A 271 4.57 -14.84 -5.08
CA ARG A 271 5.43 -16.03 -5.20
C ARG A 271 6.88 -15.61 -5.07
N ALA A 272 7.43 -15.90 -3.89
CA ALA A 272 8.86 -16.07 -3.65
C ALA A 272 9.19 -17.56 -3.76
#